data_AF-A0A6P0Z8C9-F1
#
_entry.id   AF-A0A6P0Z8C9-F1
#
_cell.length_a   1.000
_cell.length_b   1.000
_cell.length_c   1.000
_cell.angle_alpha   90.00
_cell.angle_beta   90.00
_cell.angle_gamma   90.00
#
_symmetry.space_group_name_H-M   'P 1'
#
loop_
_entity.id
_entity.type
_entity.pdbx_description
1 polymer ?
#
loop_
_entity_poly.entity_id
_entity_poly.type
_entity_poly.pdbx_seq_one_letter_code
_entity_poly.pdbx_strand_id
1 'polypeptide(L)'
;LNAVARIDVTIDGVVLVGTQQLDVEESAQGVLDSAAEAAQLAQTRQGIAQTLEHWQFARVTWLVAIDRLKQVPAQTLAAIEAQRLNTFYQSSLEEVNMRIHQEQDVTSAFKNASQKAQLALASEQRSDWQQAIADWQEAIRHVEQIDMSSSYSLEVEELKKQYKSAIANAQEKLNTHAQIEGALKQSCIGELQFCRIISIDQSIKLELHESYMDAINTARGNSNYNLQAVITDHQLIVRHNLDRISDRFGIPIEVYNPDGGLLERHIPKQH
;
A
#
# COMPACT_ATOMS: atom_id res chain seq x y z
N LEU A 1 -15.66 82.97 1.34
CA LEU A 1 -14.74 81.97 1.94
C LEU A 1 -15.24 80.59 1.56
N ASN A 2 -14.65 79.79 0.68
CA ASN A 2 -13.67 79.98 -0.37
C ASN A 2 -14.04 78.90 -1.39
N ALA A 3 -14.50 79.29 -2.58
CA ALA A 3 -14.64 78.39 -3.71
C ALA A 3 -13.23 78.10 -4.24
N VAL A 4 -12.80 76.84 -4.17
CA VAL A 4 -11.54 76.39 -4.79
C VAL A 4 -11.76 76.41 -6.29
N ALA A 5 -11.04 77.30 -6.97
CA ALA A 5 -11.07 77.44 -8.41
C ALA A 5 -10.49 76.18 -9.07
N ARG A 6 -11.30 75.51 -9.90
CA ARG A 6 -10.81 74.60 -10.93
C ARG A 6 -10.10 75.44 -11.98
N ILE A 7 -8.83 75.13 -12.22
CA ILE A 7 -8.08 75.68 -13.34
C ILE A 7 -8.11 74.62 -14.44
N ASP A 8 -9.04 74.78 -15.38
CA ASP A 8 -9.03 74.04 -16.64
C ASP A 8 -8.17 74.82 -17.64
N VAL A 9 -6.97 74.30 -17.95
CA VAL A 9 -6.15 74.84 -19.04
C VAL A 9 -6.49 74.08 -20.31
N THR A 10 -7.08 74.80 -21.28
CA THR A 10 -7.37 74.29 -22.62
C THR A 10 -6.44 74.97 -23.61
N ILE A 11 -5.64 74.20 -24.34
CA ILE A 11 -4.88 74.67 -25.51
C ILE A 11 -5.24 73.73 -26.68
N ASP A 12 -5.80 74.31 -27.74
CA ASP A 12 -6.02 73.71 -29.07
C ASP A 12 -6.79 72.38 -29.15
N GLY A 13 -8.01 72.31 -28.59
CA GLY A 13 -9.05 71.38 -29.07
C GLY A 13 -8.83 69.87 -28.85
N VAL A 14 -7.77 69.46 -28.17
CA VAL A 14 -7.48 68.04 -27.87
C VAL A 14 -7.66 67.79 -26.36
N VAL A 15 -8.91 67.55 -25.93
CA VAL A 15 -9.20 67.11 -24.54
C VAL A 15 -9.97 65.77 -24.49
N LEU A 16 -10.41 65.25 -25.64
CA LEU A 16 -11.10 63.95 -25.71
C LEU A 16 -10.15 62.75 -25.74
N VAL A 17 -8.90 62.92 -26.18
CA VAL A 17 -7.91 61.82 -26.28
C VAL A 17 -7.23 61.56 -24.93
N GLY A 18 -6.94 62.60 -24.15
CA GLY A 18 -6.24 62.48 -22.88
C GLY A 18 -7.07 61.81 -21.78
N THR A 19 -8.37 62.11 -21.71
CA THR A 19 -9.30 61.51 -20.73
C THR A 19 -9.53 60.02 -21.01
N GLN A 20 -9.72 59.66 -22.27
CA GLN A 20 -9.97 58.27 -22.68
C GLN A 20 -8.74 57.37 -22.52
N GLN A 21 -7.53 57.91 -22.68
CA GLN A 21 -6.29 57.18 -22.43
C GLN A 21 -6.01 57.00 -20.92
N LEU A 22 -6.37 57.99 -20.09
CA LEU A 22 -6.33 57.89 -18.63
C LEU A 22 -7.27 56.79 -18.10
N ASP A 23 -8.50 56.71 -18.59
CA ASP A 23 -9.46 55.68 -18.17
C ASP A 23 -8.98 54.25 -18.52
N VAL A 24 -8.33 54.08 -19.68
CA VAL A 24 -7.75 52.79 -20.10
C VAL A 24 -6.57 52.39 -19.22
N GLU A 25 -5.70 53.33 -18.86
CA GLU A 25 -4.59 53.08 -17.93
C GLU A 25 -5.09 52.76 -16.51
N GLU A 26 -6.08 53.48 -16.00
CA GLU A 26 -6.68 53.20 -14.68
C GLU A 26 -7.34 51.82 -14.65
N SER A 27 -8.12 51.49 -15.69
CA SER A 27 -8.72 50.16 -15.81
C SER A 27 -7.68 49.06 -15.92
N ALA A 28 -6.58 49.29 -16.65
CA ALA A 28 -5.49 48.33 -16.80
C ALA A 28 -4.77 48.10 -15.47
N GLN A 29 -4.56 49.16 -14.68
CA GLN A 29 -4.00 49.06 -13.34
C GLN A 29 -4.91 48.25 -12.41
N GLY A 30 -6.23 48.47 -12.45
CA GLY A 30 -7.18 47.69 -11.65
C GLY A 30 -7.15 46.18 -11.97
N VAL A 31 -6.98 45.82 -13.25
CA VAL A 31 -6.80 44.42 -13.66
C VAL A 31 -5.47 43.85 -13.14
N LEU A 32 -4.39 44.64 -13.21
CA LEU A 32 -3.07 44.26 -12.71
C LEU A 32 -3.10 44.01 -11.19
N ASP A 33 -3.74 44.90 -10.43
CA ASP A 33 -3.90 44.76 -8.98
C ASP A 33 -4.72 43.51 -8.63
N SER A 34 -5.82 43.29 -9.35
CA SER A 34 -6.64 42.08 -9.18
C SER A 34 -5.86 40.79 -9.49
N ALA A 35 -4.97 40.81 -10.48
CA ALA A 35 -4.09 39.68 -10.78
C ALA A 35 -3.07 39.44 -9.64
N ALA A 36 -2.49 40.51 -9.10
CA ALA A 36 -1.55 40.45 -7.97
C ALA A 36 -2.21 39.89 -6.70
N GLU A 37 -3.44 40.29 -6.39
CA GLU A 37 -4.21 39.74 -5.27
C GLU A 37 -4.45 38.23 -5.42
N ALA A 38 -4.84 37.79 -6.63
CA ALA A 38 -5.02 36.37 -6.91
C ALA A 38 -3.70 35.59 -6.76
N ALA A 39 -2.59 36.15 -7.22
CA ALA A 39 -1.27 35.55 -7.06
C ALA A 39 -0.84 35.45 -5.60
N GLN A 40 -1.09 36.49 -4.79
CA GLN A 40 -0.80 36.47 -3.35
C GLN A 40 -1.57 35.36 -2.63
N LEU A 41 -2.84 35.16 -2.99
CA LEU A 41 -3.65 34.05 -2.49
C LEU A 41 -3.10 32.70 -2.97
N ALA A 42 -2.70 32.59 -4.25
CA ALA A 42 -2.13 31.38 -4.81
C ALA A 42 -0.84 30.98 -4.08
N GLN A 43 0.05 31.96 -3.83
CA GLN A 43 1.30 31.76 -3.12
C GLN A 43 1.09 31.33 -1.68
N THR A 44 0.08 31.90 -1.01
CA THR A 44 -0.32 31.49 0.35
C THR A 44 -0.83 30.05 0.35
N ARG A 45 -1.73 29.70 -0.59
CA ARG A 45 -2.26 28.34 -0.75
C ARG A 45 -1.17 27.33 -1.05
N GLN A 46 -0.24 27.68 -1.93
CA GLN A 46 0.95 26.88 -2.23
C GLN A 46 1.80 26.65 -0.98
N GLY A 47 2.07 27.71 -0.21
CA GLY A 47 2.92 27.63 0.99
C GLY A 47 2.36 26.76 2.13
N ILE A 48 1.04 26.52 2.16
CA ILE A 48 0.37 25.67 3.15
C ILE A 48 -0.14 24.35 2.56
N ALA A 49 0.11 24.07 1.29
CA ALA A 49 -0.41 22.88 0.64
C ALA A 49 0.30 21.62 1.16
N GLN A 50 -0.50 20.71 1.72
CA GLN A 50 -0.03 19.45 2.29
C GLN A 50 -0.73 18.24 1.68
N THR A 51 -1.69 18.41 0.79
CA THR A 51 -2.44 17.32 0.18
C THR A 51 -2.62 17.59 -1.30
N LEU A 52 -2.87 16.53 -2.10
CA LEU A 52 -3.18 16.67 -3.53
C LEU A 52 -4.30 17.70 -3.78
N GLU A 53 -5.34 17.68 -2.95
CA GLU A 53 -6.46 18.63 -3.04
C GLU A 53 -5.99 20.07 -2.80
N HIS A 54 -5.17 20.33 -1.77
CA HIS A 54 -4.62 21.66 -1.52
C HIS A 54 -3.74 22.16 -2.66
N TRP A 55 -2.91 21.29 -3.25
CA TRP A 55 -2.11 21.62 -4.42
C TRP A 55 -2.96 21.92 -5.65
N GLN A 56 -4.05 21.18 -5.87
CA GLN A 56 -5.01 21.47 -6.95
C GLN A 56 -5.70 22.83 -6.75
N PHE A 57 -6.03 23.22 -5.52
CA PHE A 57 -6.55 24.56 -5.24
C PHE A 57 -5.50 25.65 -5.50
N ALA A 58 -4.24 25.45 -5.11
CA ALA A 58 -3.16 26.38 -5.44
C ALA A 58 -3.04 26.55 -6.97
N ARG A 59 -3.09 25.46 -7.74
CA ARG A 59 -3.05 25.48 -9.21
C ARG A 59 -4.17 26.33 -9.82
N VAL A 60 -5.41 26.09 -9.39
CA VAL A 60 -6.57 26.85 -9.89
C VAL A 60 -6.41 28.34 -9.58
N THR A 61 -5.86 28.68 -8.41
CA THR A 61 -5.64 30.07 -8.01
C THR A 61 -4.56 30.75 -8.86
N TRP A 62 -3.48 30.03 -9.20
CA TRP A 62 -2.47 30.52 -10.14
C TRP A 62 -3.02 30.74 -11.54
N LEU A 63 -3.87 29.83 -12.04
CA LEU A 63 -4.54 30.00 -13.33
C LEU A 63 -5.42 31.25 -13.35
N VAL A 64 -6.15 31.54 -12.27
CA VAL A 64 -6.94 32.78 -12.15
C VAL A 64 -6.05 34.02 -12.20
N ALA A 65 -4.91 34.04 -11.51
CA ALA A 65 -3.97 35.17 -11.56
C ALA A 65 -3.43 35.40 -12.97
N ILE A 66 -3.05 34.34 -13.68
CA ILE A 66 -2.56 34.38 -15.06
C ILE A 66 -3.67 34.86 -16.02
N ASP A 67 -4.89 34.36 -15.88
CA ASP A 67 -6.01 34.76 -16.74
C ASP A 67 -6.45 36.21 -16.50
N ARG A 68 -6.25 36.75 -15.29
CA ARG A 68 -6.41 38.19 -15.02
C ARG A 68 -5.30 39.01 -15.69
N LEU A 69 -4.04 38.58 -15.63
CA LEU A 69 -2.94 39.27 -16.34
C LEU A 69 -3.18 39.36 -17.85
N LYS A 70 -3.76 38.33 -18.48
CA LYS A 70 -4.09 38.34 -19.92
C LYS A 70 -5.13 39.39 -20.31
N GLN A 71 -5.88 39.93 -19.35
CA GLN A 71 -6.89 40.97 -19.60
C GLN A 71 -6.29 42.39 -19.60
N VAL A 72 -5.01 42.56 -19.25
CA VAL A 72 -4.32 43.86 -19.30
C VAL A 72 -4.15 44.29 -20.77
N PRO A 73 -4.66 45.46 -21.18
CA PRO A 73 -4.53 45.93 -22.56
C PRO A 73 -3.08 46.16 -22.97
N ALA A 74 -2.66 45.63 -24.12
CA ALA A 74 -1.25 45.66 -24.56
C ALA A 74 -0.65 47.06 -24.82
N GLN A 75 -1.47 48.09 -24.95
CA GLN A 75 -1.05 49.46 -25.24
C GLN A 75 -0.92 50.32 -23.97
N THR A 76 -0.93 49.70 -22.79
CA THR A 76 -0.87 50.38 -21.49
C THR A 76 0.51 50.26 -20.85
N LEU A 77 0.82 51.15 -19.91
CA LEU A 77 2.02 51.01 -19.08
C LEU A 77 1.97 49.75 -18.21
N ALA A 78 0.77 49.38 -17.74
CA ALA A 78 0.54 48.15 -16.96
C ALA A 78 0.91 46.87 -17.73
N ALA A 79 0.90 46.89 -19.06
CA ALA A 79 1.26 45.74 -19.89
C ALA A 79 2.72 45.28 -19.68
N ILE A 80 3.64 46.22 -19.44
CA ILE A 80 5.05 45.90 -19.20
C ILE A 80 5.21 45.08 -17.91
N GLU A 81 4.56 45.53 -16.84
CA GLU A 81 4.59 44.83 -15.56
C GLU A 81 3.80 43.51 -15.62
N ALA A 82 2.67 43.48 -16.33
CA ALA A 82 1.89 42.27 -16.56
C ALA A 82 2.73 41.19 -17.24
N GLN A 83 3.55 41.55 -18.23
CA GLN A 83 4.42 40.60 -18.93
C GLN A 83 5.54 40.06 -18.03
N ARG A 84 6.10 40.91 -17.15
CA ARG A 84 7.08 40.49 -16.14
C ARG A 84 6.46 39.50 -15.14
N LEU A 85 5.29 39.85 -14.59
CA LEU A 85 4.56 39.01 -13.64
C LEU A 85 4.10 37.69 -14.26
N ASN A 86 3.68 37.69 -15.53
CA ASN A 86 3.25 36.47 -16.21
C ASN A 86 4.36 35.42 -16.26
N THR A 87 5.61 35.82 -16.51
CA THR A 87 6.76 34.90 -16.47
C THR A 87 6.91 34.25 -15.09
N PHE A 88 6.79 35.05 -14.02
CA PHE A 88 6.88 34.55 -12.65
C PHE A 88 5.70 33.62 -12.31
N TYR A 89 4.46 33.99 -12.63
CA TYR A 89 3.28 33.18 -12.34
C TYR A 89 3.27 31.87 -13.11
N GLN A 90 3.76 31.85 -14.36
CA GLN A 90 3.93 30.61 -15.13
C GLN A 90 4.94 29.68 -14.46
N SER A 91 6.05 30.21 -13.94
CA SER A 91 7.02 29.40 -13.21
C SER A 91 6.44 28.79 -11.93
N SER A 92 5.66 29.55 -11.15
CA SER A 92 5.00 29.03 -9.95
C SER A 92 3.92 28.00 -10.28
N LEU A 93 3.17 28.19 -11.36
CA LEU A 93 2.20 27.21 -11.84
C LEU A 93 2.89 25.88 -12.22
N GLU A 94 4.04 25.94 -12.87
CA GLU A 94 4.80 24.75 -13.23
C GLU A 94 5.30 23.98 -11.99
N GLU A 95 5.80 24.69 -10.98
CA GLU A 95 6.17 24.09 -9.69
C GLU A 95 4.99 23.37 -9.03
N VAL A 96 3.82 24.01 -9.00
CA VAL A 96 2.59 23.41 -8.47
C VAL A 96 2.16 22.19 -9.29
N ASN A 97 2.27 22.21 -10.62
CA ASN A 97 1.95 21.07 -11.46
C ASN A 97 2.88 19.88 -11.18
N MET A 98 4.18 20.13 -11.04
CA MET A 98 5.14 19.08 -10.65
C MET A 98 4.79 18.47 -9.29
N ARG A 99 4.42 19.30 -8.30
CA ARG A 99 3.97 18.80 -6.98
C ARG A 99 2.68 18.00 -7.06
N ILE A 100 1.71 18.41 -7.89
CA ILE A 100 0.48 17.63 -8.13
C ILE A 100 0.81 16.25 -8.69
N HIS A 101 1.69 16.16 -9.68
CA HIS A 101 2.10 14.87 -10.25
C HIS A 101 2.76 13.97 -9.20
N GLN A 102 3.67 14.52 -8.39
CA GLN A 102 4.29 13.78 -7.30
C GLN A 102 3.26 13.26 -6.29
N GLU A 103 2.31 14.10 -5.85
CA GLU A 103 1.27 13.67 -4.90
C GLU A 103 0.31 12.63 -5.50
N GLN A 104 0.05 12.67 -6.82
CA GLN A 104 -0.72 11.64 -7.52
C GLN A 104 0.02 10.29 -7.55
N ASP A 105 1.32 10.32 -7.82
CA ASP A 105 2.18 9.14 -7.83
C ASP A 105 2.24 8.52 -6.43
N VAL A 106 2.43 9.35 -5.40
CA VAL A 106 2.43 8.95 -3.99
C VAL A 106 1.10 8.32 -3.59
N THR A 107 -0.03 8.96 -3.92
CA THR A 107 -1.37 8.43 -3.62
C THR A 107 -1.60 7.07 -4.29
N SER A 108 -1.12 6.90 -5.52
CA SER A 108 -1.23 5.66 -6.28
C SER A 108 -0.35 4.55 -5.67
N ALA A 109 0.89 4.88 -5.31
CA ALA A 109 1.80 3.96 -4.63
C ALA A 109 1.23 3.50 -3.28
N PHE A 110 0.69 4.41 -2.48
CA PHE A 110 0.07 4.09 -1.20
C PHE A 110 -1.13 3.15 -1.36
N LYS A 111 -1.98 3.40 -2.36
CA LYS A 111 -3.12 2.53 -2.68
C LYS A 111 -2.66 1.13 -3.09
N ASN A 112 -1.66 1.03 -3.97
CA ASN A 112 -1.13 -0.25 -4.43
C ASN A 112 -0.48 -1.04 -3.28
N ALA A 113 0.28 -0.36 -2.42
CA ALA A 113 0.84 -0.94 -1.20
C ALA A 113 -0.25 -1.54 -0.31
N SER A 114 -1.32 -0.78 -0.07
CA SER A 114 -2.45 -1.21 0.76
C SER A 114 -3.17 -2.42 0.17
N GLN A 115 -3.37 -2.45 -1.15
CA GLN A 115 -3.98 -3.59 -1.84
C GLN A 115 -3.10 -4.85 -1.73
N LYS A 116 -1.78 -4.71 -1.88
CA LYS A 116 -0.84 -5.82 -1.75
C LYS A 116 -0.75 -6.35 -0.33
N ALA A 117 -0.78 -5.47 0.67
CA ALA A 117 -0.90 -5.86 2.07
C ALA A 117 -2.17 -6.68 2.35
N GLN A 118 -3.31 -6.29 1.78
CA GLN A 118 -4.56 -7.06 1.92
C GLN A 118 -4.48 -8.45 1.28
N LEU A 119 -3.85 -8.56 0.10
CA LEU A 119 -3.62 -9.85 -0.54
C LEU A 119 -2.70 -10.75 0.29
N ALA A 120 -1.63 -10.17 0.87
CA ALA A 120 -0.72 -10.89 1.74
C ALA A 120 -1.44 -11.46 2.97
N LEU A 121 -2.25 -10.64 3.66
CA LEU A 121 -3.07 -11.08 4.79
C LEU A 121 -4.04 -12.22 4.40
N ALA A 122 -4.66 -12.13 3.22
CA ALA A 122 -5.55 -13.17 2.74
C ALA A 122 -4.81 -14.49 2.44
N SER A 123 -3.56 -14.41 1.98
CA SER A 123 -2.69 -15.58 1.77
C SER A 123 -2.23 -16.19 3.09
N GLU A 124 -1.89 -15.38 4.10
CA GLU A 124 -1.59 -15.85 5.46
C GLU A 124 -2.78 -16.60 6.09
N GLN A 125 -4.00 -16.10 5.92
CA GLN A 125 -5.21 -16.79 6.38
C GLN A 125 -5.41 -18.17 5.76
N ARG A 126 -4.92 -18.36 4.52
CA ARG A 126 -4.93 -19.65 3.82
C ARG A 126 -3.67 -20.48 4.08
N SER A 127 -2.77 -20.03 4.96
CA SER A 127 -1.46 -20.63 5.20
C SER A 127 -0.57 -20.73 3.95
N ASP A 128 -0.83 -19.90 2.93
CA ASP A 128 0.00 -19.78 1.74
C ASP A 128 1.11 -18.76 2.02
N TRP A 129 2.08 -19.19 2.84
CA TRP A 129 3.14 -18.33 3.34
C TRP A 129 4.06 -17.81 2.23
N GLN A 130 4.28 -18.59 1.17
CA GLN A 130 5.11 -18.17 0.04
C GLN A 130 4.44 -17.02 -0.73
N GLN A 131 3.14 -17.14 -1.04
CA GLN A 131 2.40 -16.07 -1.67
C GLN A 131 2.28 -14.84 -0.76
N ALA A 132 2.06 -15.04 0.55
CA ALA A 132 2.03 -13.94 1.51
C ALA A 132 3.34 -13.14 1.53
N ILE A 133 4.51 -13.81 1.55
CA ILE A 133 5.82 -13.15 1.49
C ILE A 133 5.95 -12.35 0.19
N ALA A 134 5.58 -12.91 -0.95
CA ALA A 134 5.66 -12.23 -2.24
C ALA A 134 4.79 -10.97 -2.29
N ASP A 135 3.55 -11.04 -1.79
CA ASP A 135 2.63 -9.91 -1.72
C ASP A 135 3.11 -8.84 -0.73
N TRP A 136 3.64 -9.21 0.43
CA TRP A 136 4.25 -8.25 1.37
C TRP A 136 5.47 -7.54 0.79
N GLN A 137 6.31 -8.26 0.04
CA GLN A 137 7.46 -7.66 -0.64
C GLN A 137 7.03 -6.65 -1.71
N GLU A 138 5.96 -6.93 -2.45
CA GLU A 138 5.37 -5.96 -3.39
C GLU A 138 4.77 -4.75 -2.66
N ALA A 139 4.12 -4.97 -1.51
CA ALA A 139 3.62 -3.89 -0.69
C ALA A 139 4.77 -2.95 -0.25
N ILE A 140 5.91 -3.51 0.19
CA ILE A 140 7.11 -2.73 0.52
C ILE A 140 7.64 -1.97 -0.69
N ARG A 141 7.75 -2.61 -1.86
CA ARG A 141 8.24 -1.95 -3.09
C ARG A 141 7.44 -0.69 -3.42
N HIS A 142 6.11 -0.74 -3.26
CA HIS A 142 5.27 0.44 -3.47
C HIS A 142 5.49 1.51 -2.41
N VAL A 143 5.64 1.15 -1.14
CA VAL A 143 5.90 2.13 -0.07
C VAL A 143 7.31 2.74 -0.18
N GLU A 144 8.28 2.03 -0.76
CA GLU A 144 9.63 2.55 -1.05
C GLU A 144 9.66 3.58 -2.19
N GLN A 145 8.65 3.60 -3.06
CA GLN A 145 8.51 4.61 -4.12
C GLN A 145 8.03 5.98 -3.58
N ILE A 146 7.54 6.02 -2.34
CA ILE A 146 7.01 7.25 -1.73
C ILE A 146 8.17 8.05 -1.11
N ASP A 147 8.38 9.26 -1.63
CA ASP A 147 9.36 10.19 -1.09
C ASP A 147 8.94 10.68 0.32
N MET A 148 9.94 10.83 1.19
CA MET A 148 9.85 11.40 2.53
C MET A 148 9.38 12.87 2.53
N SER A 149 9.48 13.57 1.39
CA SER A 149 8.96 14.93 1.24
C SER A 149 7.43 14.99 1.05
N SER A 150 6.76 13.84 0.89
CA SER A 150 5.32 13.76 0.69
C SER A 150 4.51 13.88 1.97
N SER A 151 3.22 14.12 1.77
CA SER A 151 2.19 14.18 2.81
C SER A 151 2.00 12.88 3.63
N TYR A 152 2.55 11.75 3.16
CA TYR A 152 2.39 10.42 3.77
C TYR A 152 3.64 9.94 4.53
N SER A 153 4.66 10.78 4.71
CA SER A 153 5.98 10.34 5.20
C SER A 153 5.96 9.62 6.56
N LEU A 154 5.11 10.04 7.50
CA LEU A 154 4.99 9.40 8.82
C LEU A 154 4.30 8.03 8.72
N GLU A 155 3.20 7.96 7.96
CA GLU A 155 2.43 6.74 7.74
C GLU A 155 3.27 5.69 7.01
N VAL A 156 4.07 6.12 6.02
CA VAL A 156 4.95 5.28 5.21
C VAL A 156 5.99 4.55 6.06
N GLU A 157 6.65 5.24 6.98
CA GLU A 157 7.68 4.62 7.82
C GLU A 157 7.11 3.57 8.77
N GLU A 158 5.95 3.84 9.37
CA GLU A 158 5.28 2.88 10.24
C GLU A 158 4.78 1.65 9.43
N LEU A 159 4.22 1.86 8.23
CA LEU A 159 3.83 0.77 7.34
C LEU A 159 5.03 -0.09 6.91
N LYS A 160 6.17 0.52 6.55
CA LYS A 160 7.39 -0.24 6.20
C LYS A 160 7.81 -1.17 7.34
N LYS A 161 7.76 -0.68 8.59
CA LYS A 161 8.10 -1.48 9.77
C LYS A 161 7.13 -2.64 9.95
N GLN A 162 5.83 -2.38 9.84
CA GLN A 162 4.79 -3.42 9.95
C GLN A 162 4.96 -4.50 8.88
N TYR A 163 5.15 -4.10 7.61
CA TYR A 163 5.29 -5.05 6.51
C TYR A 163 6.57 -5.89 6.63
N LYS A 164 7.69 -5.30 7.07
CA LYS A 164 8.92 -6.06 7.36
C LYS A 164 8.71 -7.09 8.47
N SER A 165 7.98 -6.73 9.51
CA SER A 165 7.63 -7.67 10.58
C SER A 165 6.73 -8.80 10.08
N ALA A 166 5.77 -8.50 9.21
CA ALA A 166 4.88 -9.50 8.62
C ALA A 166 5.63 -10.49 7.73
N ILE A 167 6.58 -10.01 6.90
CA ILE A 167 7.47 -10.88 6.12
C ILE A 167 8.27 -11.80 7.02
N ALA A 168 8.86 -11.28 8.10
CA ALA A 168 9.66 -12.09 9.02
C ALA A 168 8.81 -13.21 9.65
N ASN A 169 7.59 -12.90 10.07
CA ASN A 169 6.65 -13.89 10.61
C ASN A 169 6.25 -14.94 9.55
N ALA A 170 5.87 -14.51 8.33
CA ALA A 170 5.52 -15.43 7.26
C ALA A 170 6.70 -16.34 6.87
N GLN A 171 7.93 -15.83 6.89
CA GLN A 171 9.14 -16.62 6.65
C GLN A 171 9.38 -17.67 7.76
N GLU A 172 9.16 -17.29 9.03
CA GLU A 172 9.23 -18.23 10.15
C GLU A 172 8.18 -19.34 10.02
N LYS A 173 6.95 -19.00 9.63
CA LYS A 173 5.88 -19.96 9.38
C LYS A 173 6.20 -20.90 8.22
N LEU A 174 6.72 -20.37 7.10
CA LEU A 174 7.17 -21.17 5.96
C LEU A 174 8.28 -22.15 6.37
N ASN A 175 9.27 -21.68 7.11
CA ASN A 175 10.38 -22.52 7.61
C ASN A 175 9.89 -23.60 8.57
N THR A 176 8.92 -23.27 9.43
CA THR A 176 8.29 -24.23 10.34
C THR A 176 7.52 -25.30 9.57
N HIS A 177 6.76 -24.90 8.54
CA HIS A 177 6.06 -25.81 7.64
C HIS A 177 7.03 -26.82 7.00
N ALA A 178 8.13 -26.34 6.44
CA ALA A 178 9.14 -27.20 5.81
C ALA A 178 9.78 -28.17 6.81
N GLN A 179 10.01 -27.75 8.05
CA GLN A 179 10.53 -28.62 9.11
C GLN A 179 9.52 -29.70 9.53
N ILE A 180 8.24 -29.33 9.65
CA ILE A 180 7.14 -30.27 9.93
C ILE A 180 7.04 -31.30 8.82
N GLU A 181 7.00 -30.86 7.55
CA GLU A 181 6.96 -31.75 6.40
C GLU A 181 8.15 -32.72 6.39
N GLY A 182 9.36 -32.23 6.68
CA GLY A 182 10.56 -33.06 6.76
C GLY A 182 10.46 -34.12 7.87
N ALA A 183 9.99 -33.74 9.06
CA ALA A 183 9.81 -34.65 10.19
C ALA A 183 8.70 -35.68 9.93
N LEU A 184 7.59 -35.25 9.32
CA LEU A 184 6.49 -36.13 8.94
C LEU A 184 6.90 -37.09 7.83
N LYS A 185 7.65 -36.63 6.82
CA LYS A 185 8.24 -37.52 5.81
C LYS A 185 9.09 -38.60 6.48
N GLN A 186 9.96 -38.27 7.42
CA GLN A 186 10.75 -39.29 8.15
C GLN A 186 9.88 -40.25 8.98
N SER A 187 8.72 -39.80 9.48
CA SER A 187 7.84 -40.63 10.32
C SER A 187 6.82 -41.45 9.52
N CYS A 188 6.41 -40.96 8.35
CA CYS A 188 5.50 -41.61 7.39
C CYS A 188 6.25 -42.48 6.36
N ILE A 189 7.58 -42.38 6.27
CA ILE A 189 8.41 -43.07 5.29
C ILE A 189 9.38 -44.02 6.02
N GLY A 190 8.94 -45.27 6.16
CA GLY A 190 9.84 -46.44 6.18
C GLY A 190 9.93 -47.05 4.77
N GLU A 191 10.14 -48.36 4.65
CA GLU A 191 10.08 -49.07 3.35
C GLU A 191 8.67 -49.07 2.71
N LEU A 192 7.64 -48.73 3.49
CA LEU A 192 6.26 -48.56 3.05
C LEU A 192 5.81 -47.14 3.35
N GLN A 193 5.43 -46.38 2.31
CA GLN A 193 4.67 -45.14 2.50
C GLN A 193 3.27 -45.51 3.00
N PHE A 194 2.97 -45.17 4.24
CA PHE A 194 1.69 -45.57 4.85
C PHE A 194 0.83 -44.37 5.28
N CYS A 195 1.33 -43.14 5.18
CA CYS A 195 0.53 -41.92 5.32
C CYS A 195 0.88 -40.83 4.32
N ARG A 196 -0.10 -39.98 4.03
CA ARG A 196 0.06 -38.71 3.32
C ARG A 196 -0.37 -37.54 4.19
N ILE A 197 0.24 -36.38 3.95
CA ILE A 197 -0.14 -35.12 4.59
C ILE A 197 -1.33 -34.53 3.83
N ILE A 198 -2.39 -34.17 4.54
CA ILE A 198 -3.59 -33.50 3.99
C ILE A 198 -3.45 -31.98 4.14
N SER A 199 -3.14 -31.52 5.36
CA SER A 199 -2.89 -30.10 5.65
C SER A 199 -1.96 -29.93 6.85
N ILE A 200 -1.28 -28.79 6.92
CA ILE A 200 -0.50 -28.35 8.07
C ILE A 200 -1.00 -26.93 8.37
N ASP A 201 -1.98 -26.80 9.26
CA ASP A 201 -2.60 -25.52 9.58
C ASP A 201 -2.61 -25.28 11.10
N GLN A 202 -3.79 -25.07 11.68
CA GLN A 202 -4.01 -25.13 13.13
C GLN A 202 -3.86 -26.55 13.68
N SER A 203 -3.98 -27.55 12.79
CA SER A 203 -3.71 -28.95 13.04
C SER A 203 -2.95 -29.54 11.85
N ILE A 204 -2.10 -30.53 12.11
CA ILE A 204 -1.51 -31.36 11.06
C ILE A 204 -2.48 -32.51 10.81
N LYS A 205 -3.00 -32.62 9.60
CA LYS A 205 -3.90 -33.71 9.21
C LYS A 205 -3.15 -34.71 8.35
N LEU A 206 -3.15 -35.96 8.79
CA LEU A 206 -2.54 -37.10 8.12
C LEU A 206 -3.63 -38.09 7.72
N GLU A 207 -3.50 -38.69 6.55
CA GLU A 207 -4.36 -39.80 6.12
C GLU A 207 -3.51 -41.06 5.96
N LEU A 208 -3.96 -42.17 6.53
CA LEU A 208 -3.35 -43.47 6.31
C LEU A 208 -3.66 -43.99 4.90
N HIS A 209 -2.71 -44.66 4.27
CA HIS A 209 -2.88 -45.27 2.95
C HIS A 209 -3.77 -46.54 3.05
N GLU A 210 -4.57 -46.81 2.01
CA GLU A 210 -5.47 -47.97 1.96
C GLU A 210 -4.74 -49.29 2.21
N SER A 211 -3.60 -49.50 1.54
CA SER A 211 -2.79 -50.71 1.72
C SER A 211 -2.31 -50.94 3.16
N TYR A 212 -2.10 -49.86 3.92
CA TYR A 212 -1.73 -49.96 5.33
C TYR A 212 -2.94 -50.34 6.19
N MET A 213 -4.11 -49.79 5.89
CA MET A 213 -5.36 -50.18 6.55
C MET A 213 -5.71 -51.65 6.29
N ASP A 214 -5.51 -52.13 5.07
CA ASP A 214 -5.71 -53.54 4.72
C ASP A 214 -4.76 -54.46 5.49
N ALA A 215 -3.49 -54.06 5.64
CA ALA A 215 -2.52 -54.80 6.45
C ALA A 215 -2.94 -54.88 7.92
N ILE A 216 -3.45 -53.77 8.50
CA ILE A 216 -3.99 -53.74 9.86
C ILE A 216 -5.20 -54.67 9.99
N ASN A 217 -6.15 -54.61 9.06
CA ASN A 217 -7.37 -55.42 9.09
C ASN A 217 -7.06 -56.91 8.93
N THR A 218 -6.13 -57.24 8.03
CA THR A 218 -5.64 -58.61 7.80
C THR A 218 -4.93 -59.16 9.03
N ALA A 219 -4.10 -58.35 9.70
CA ALA A 219 -3.44 -58.74 10.94
C ALA A 219 -4.48 -59.05 12.05
N ARG A 220 -5.56 -58.27 12.15
CA ARG A 220 -6.64 -58.48 13.13
C ARG A 220 -7.50 -59.71 12.83
N GLY A 221 -7.77 -60.00 11.55
CA GLY A 221 -8.64 -61.10 11.13
C GLY A 221 -7.98 -62.48 11.12
N ASN A 222 -6.64 -62.53 10.98
CA ASN A 222 -5.88 -63.78 10.93
C ASN A 222 -5.20 -64.09 12.27
N SER A 223 -5.11 -65.37 12.65
CA SER A 223 -4.25 -65.83 13.77
C SER A 223 -2.74 -65.77 13.45
N ASN A 224 -2.33 -64.91 12.52
CA ASN A 224 -0.93 -64.73 12.16
C ASN A 224 -0.25 -63.78 13.15
N TYR A 225 0.22 -64.36 14.26
CA TYR A 225 0.87 -63.64 15.36
C TYR A 225 2.10 -62.83 14.92
N ASN A 226 2.83 -63.28 13.89
CA ASN A 226 4.01 -62.55 13.39
C ASN A 226 3.60 -61.24 12.69
N LEU A 227 2.56 -61.28 11.85
CA LEU A 227 2.05 -60.07 11.20
C LEU A 227 1.42 -59.10 12.21
N GLN A 228 0.73 -59.63 13.22
CA GLN A 228 0.20 -58.83 14.33
C GLN A 228 1.31 -58.10 15.11
N ALA A 229 2.39 -58.80 15.46
CA ALA A 229 3.51 -58.20 16.18
C ALA A 229 4.17 -57.06 15.38
N VAL A 230 4.48 -57.29 14.10
CA VAL A 230 5.09 -56.28 13.22
C VAL A 230 4.22 -55.04 13.08
N ILE A 231 2.91 -55.20 12.85
CA ILE A 231 1.99 -54.06 12.74
C ILE A 231 1.86 -53.31 14.06
N THR A 232 1.80 -54.02 15.19
CA THR A 232 1.71 -53.41 16.53
C THR A 232 2.96 -52.60 16.85
N ASP A 233 4.14 -53.14 16.62
CA ASP A 233 5.42 -52.45 16.84
C ASP A 233 5.54 -51.20 15.97
N HIS A 234 5.17 -51.32 14.69
CA HIS A 234 5.15 -50.17 13.79
C HIS A 234 4.19 -49.07 14.27
N GLN A 235 2.97 -49.42 14.69
CA GLN A 235 1.99 -48.46 15.21
C GLN A 235 2.51 -47.72 16.45
N LEU A 236 3.21 -48.42 17.36
CA LEU A 236 3.80 -47.81 18.56
C LEU A 236 4.91 -46.82 18.19
N ILE A 237 5.79 -47.17 17.26
CA ILE A 237 6.88 -46.30 16.80
C ILE A 237 6.30 -45.05 16.14
N VAL A 238 5.32 -45.21 15.25
CA VAL A 238 4.67 -44.09 14.56
C VAL A 238 3.99 -43.16 15.56
N ARG A 239 3.17 -43.70 16.47
CA ARG A 239 2.51 -42.91 17.52
C ARG A 239 3.51 -42.09 18.33
N HIS A 240 4.59 -42.72 18.78
CA HIS A 240 5.64 -42.03 19.55
C HIS A 240 6.31 -40.91 18.74
N ASN A 241 6.57 -41.11 17.45
CA ASN A 241 7.14 -40.09 16.59
C ASN A 241 6.16 -38.93 16.36
N LEU A 242 4.87 -39.22 16.15
CA LEU A 242 3.83 -38.19 16.01
C LEU A 242 3.66 -37.37 17.29
N ASP A 243 3.67 -38.00 18.47
CA ASP A 243 3.66 -37.29 19.76
C ASP A 243 4.85 -36.31 19.86
N ARG A 244 6.06 -36.77 19.48
CA ARG A 244 7.26 -35.91 19.51
C ARG A 244 7.19 -34.76 18.53
N ILE A 245 6.64 -34.97 17.34
CA ILE A 245 6.44 -33.90 16.35
C ILE A 245 5.42 -32.89 16.88
N SER A 246 4.30 -33.38 17.43
CA SER A 246 3.27 -32.53 18.01
C SER A 246 3.81 -31.69 19.17
N ASP A 247 4.51 -32.31 20.11
CA ASP A 247 5.17 -31.65 21.24
C ASP A 247 6.22 -30.62 20.78
N ARG A 248 7.05 -30.97 19.79
CA ARG A 248 8.13 -30.09 19.30
C ARG A 248 7.61 -28.82 18.62
N PHE A 249 6.57 -28.95 17.80
CA PHE A 249 6.05 -27.82 17.01
C PHE A 249 4.84 -27.14 17.65
N GLY A 250 4.31 -27.67 18.75
CA GLY A 250 3.15 -27.12 19.43
C GLY A 250 1.86 -27.19 18.62
N ILE A 251 1.78 -28.11 17.65
CA ILE A 251 0.63 -28.25 16.74
C ILE A 251 0.03 -29.66 16.92
N PRO A 252 -1.30 -29.79 17.16
CA PRO A 252 -1.97 -31.07 17.20
C PRO A 252 -1.83 -31.85 15.89
N ILE A 253 -1.71 -33.17 15.98
CA ILE A 253 -1.71 -34.06 14.82
C ILE A 253 -2.99 -34.90 14.85
N GLU A 254 -3.69 -34.96 13.73
CA GLU A 254 -4.89 -35.77 13.55
C GLU A 254 -4.62 -36.81 12.46
N VAL A 255 -4.90 -38.08 12.77
CA VAL A 255 -4.70 -39.20 11.86
C VAL A 255 -6.06 -39.73 11.43
N TYR A 256 -6.28 -39.79 10.12
CA TYR A 256 -7.53 -40.22 9.49
C TYR A 256 -7.33 -41.53 8.72
N ASN A 257 -8.39 -42.32 8.59
CA ASN A 257 -8.44 -43.43 7.65
C ASN A 257 -8.71 -42.91 6.20
N PRO A 258 -8.58 -43.76 5.17
CA PRO A 258 -8.88 -43.39 3.77
C PRO A 258 -10.31 -42.87 3.54
N ASP A 259 -11.28 -43.27 4.37
CA ASP A 259 -12.67 -42.83 4.28
C ASP A 259 -12.93 -41.48 4.97
N GLY A 260 -11.91 -40.83 5.54
CA GLY A 260 -12.02 -39.55 6.25
C GLY A 260 -12.47 -39.65 7.71
N GLY A 261 -12.54 -40.85 8.27
CA GLY A 261 -12.80 -41.11 9.69
C GLY A 261 -11.56 -40.84 10.56
N LEU A 262 -11.72 -40.00 11.59
CA LEU A 262 -10.66 -39.73 12.57
C LEU A 262 -10.33 -40.99 13.40
N LEU A 263 -9.07 -41.40 13.38
CA LEU A 263 -8.55 -42.56 14.11
C LEU A 263 -7.88 -42.16 15.42
N GLU A 264 -7.02 -41.13 15.36
CA GLU A 264 -6.18 -40.73 16.49
C GLU A 264 -5.92 -39.22 16.46
N ARG A 265 -5.73 -38.64 17.65
CA ARG A 265 -5.31 -37.25 17.82
C ARG A 265 -4.16 -37.18 18.82
N HIS A 266 -3.06 -36.57 18.42
CA HIS A 266 -1.92 -36.22 19.26
C HIS A 266 -2.04 -34.75 19.63
N ILE A 267 -1.99 -34.45 20.93
CA ILE A 267 -2.12 -33.09 21.44
C ILE A 267 -0.79 -32.71 22.09
N PRO A 268 -0.20 -31.55 21.74
CA PRO A 268 1.05 -31.10 22.33
C PRO A 268 0.90 -30.98 23.84
N LYS A 269 1.89 -31.45 24.59
CA LYS A 269 1.95 -31.24 26.03
C LYS A 269 2.16 -29.75 26.33
N GLN A 270 1.30 -29.18 27.17
CA GLN A 270 1.52 -27.84 27.69
C GLN A 270 2.73 -27.87 28.64
N HIS A 271 3.77 -27.12 28.30
CA HIS A 271 4.94 -26.88 29.14
C HIS A 271 4.86 -25.50 29.80
#